data_AF-A0A9P8JHK0-F1
#
_entry.id   AF-A0A9P8JHK0-F1
#
_cell.length_a   1.000
_cell.length_b   1.000
_cell.length_c   1.000
_cell.angle_alpha   90.00
_cell.angle_beta   90.00
_cell.angle_gamma   90.00
#
_symmetry.space_group_name_H-M   'P 1'
#
loop_
_entity.id
_entity.type
_entity.pdbx_description
1 polymer ?
#
loop_
_entity_poly.entity_id
_entity_poly.type
_entity_poly.pdbx_seq_one_letter_code
_entity_poly.pdbx_strand_id
1 'polypeptide(L)'
;MAPSSSVGSDVFAVLALLSISITVVLLLRYYLPLRTTPAYLLIPVFLALALPSSIVFLVPIDLASSSGTDTDGQRGIWLPDSVMLVAWRLAYWLTFCLTWFVLPLLGEYCDSGYREPKDRFIYSLRSNARYQLITLSLGSAGAIYFFWQNRHDDTTTKATTLKALVMAMAYAYGLVLAIYLMGHGLVAIPRRLIRDASVSARLKRLQSHAPGIHDKLDEAIEDLYQVETQVLQLRQRKNTMPRDLQDWVEELYDVSSLPESRPAVTYASVPAPPPVVTERYLAELSRKVKRARHKRARFTGEWNHLVRQAARLQSLLDLSSSQRPKAANMRYHIQVHVLPALRVIAGIF
;
A
#
# COMPACT_ATOMS: atom_id res chain seq x y z
N MET A 1 -28.34 14.63 33.63
CA MET A 1 -27.93 15.35 32.39
C MET A 1 -26.46 15.02 32.21
N ALA A 2 -26.08 14.31 31.13
CA ALA A 2 -24.66 14.00 30.92
C ALA A 2 -23.89 15.32 30.75
N PRO A 3 -22.72 15.48 31.39
CA PRO A 3 -21.95 16.71 31.26
C PRO A 3 -21.56 16.91 29.80
N SER A 4 -21.91 18.07 29.24
CA SER A 4 -21.53 18.48 27.89
C SER A 4 -20.05 18.86 27.85
N SER A 5 -19.34 18.48 26.80
CA SER A 5 -17.95 18.91 26.56
C SER A 5 -17.83 20.42 26.47
N SER A 6 -16.64 20.93 26.76
CA SER A 6 -16.30 22.31 26.44
C SER A 6 -16.23 22.48 24.92
N VAL A 7 -16.75 23.59 24.41
CA VAL A 7 -16.73 23.92 22.96
C VAL A 7 -15.31 23.83 22.39
N GLY A 8 -14.30 24.18 23.19
CA GLY A 8 -12.89 24.04 22.80
C GLY A 8 -12.45 22.59 22.55
N SER A 9 -12.93 21.63 23.34
CA SER A 9 -12.61 20.21 23.16
C SER A 9 -13.27 19.64 21.90
N ASP A 10 -14.52 20.04 21.62
CA ASP A 10 -15.24 19.64 20.41
C ASP A 10 -14.57 20.21 19.15
N VAL A 11 -14.19 21.49 19.18
CA VAL A 11 -13.46 22.15 18.09
C VAL A 11 -12.11 21.46 17.87
N PHE A 12 -11.37 21.13 18.93
CA PHE A 12 -10.11 20.40 18.81
C PHE A 12 -10.30 19.02 18.18
N ALA A 13 -11.31 18.24 18.62
CA ALA A 13 -11.59 16.92 18.08
C ALA A 13 -11.93 16.97 16.58
N VAL A 14 -12.73 17.95 16.17
CA VAL A 14 -13.08 18.17 14.75
C VAL A 14 -11.84 18.58 13.95
N LEU A 15 -11.02 19.50 14.46
CA LEU A 15 -9.78 19.91 13.80
C LEU A 15 -8.78 18.74 13.69
N ALA A 16 -8.67 17.90 14.72
CA ALA A 16 -7.85 16.69 14.68
C ALA A 16 -8.33 15.73 13.58
N LEU A 17 -9.63 15.46 13.51
CA LEU A 17 -10.20 14.59 12.47
C LEU A 17 -10.03 15.16 11.06
N LEU A 18 -10.21 16.47 10.89
CA LEU A 18 -9.98 17.17 9.62
C LEU A 18 -8.51 17.11 9.22
N SER A 19 -7.59 17.34 10.17
CA SER A 19 -6.14 17.28 9.90
C SER A 19 -5.70 15.89 9.42
N ILE A 20 -6.23 14.82 10.02
CA ILE A 20 -5.98 13.45 9.59
C ILE A 20 -6.56 13.21 8.21
N SER A 21 -7.81 13.62 7.98
CA SER A 21 -8.49 13.44 6.71
C SER A 21 -7.74 14.15 5.57
N ILE A 22 -7.31 15.39 5.79
CA ILE A 22 -6.50 16.17 4.82
C ILE A 22 -5.17 15.46 4.57
N THR A 23 -4.47 15.04 5.62
CA THR A 23 -3.18 14.35 5.50
C THR A 23 -3.31 13.05 4.69
N VAL A 24 -4.34 12.25 4.96
CA VAL A 24 -4.63 11.03 4.20
C VAL A 24 -4.99 11.34 2.75
N VAL A 25 -5.79 12.37 2.48
CA VAL A 25 -6.11 12.79 1.10
C VAL A 25 -4.86 13.24 0.34
N LEU A 26 -3.97 14.00 0.99
CA LEU A 26 -2.69 14.41 0.40
C LEU A 26 -1.79 13.22 0.10
N LEU A 27 -1.73 12.24 1.01
CA LEU A 27 -0.98 11.00 0.82
C LEU A 27 -1.57 10.17 -0.33
N LEU A 28 -2.90 10.05 -0.41
CA LEU A 28 -3.56 9.39 -1.53
C LEU A 28 -3.33 10.12 -2.85
N ARG A 29 -3.33 11.46 -2.87
CA ARG A 29 -3.00 12.25 -4.07
C ARG A 29 -1.56 12.02 -4.54
N TYR A 30 -0.64 11.76 -3.61
CA TYR A 30 0.75 11.51 -3.94
C TYR A 30 0.94 10.14 -4.62
N TYR A 31 0.25 9.11 -4.14
CA TYR A 31 0.40 7.74 -4.65
C TYR A 31 -0.62 7.34 -5.73
N LEU A 32 -1.79 7.99 -5.77
CA LEU A 32 -2.89 7.65 -6.66
C LEU A 32 -3.44 8.88 -7.41
N PRO A 33 -3.80 8.74 -8.69
CA PRO A 33 -4.55 9.74 -9.41
C PRO A 33 -6.03 9.74 -8.97
N LEU A 34 -6.37 10.58 -7.98
CA LEU A 34 -7.70 10.64 -7.34
C LEU A 34 -8.89 10.76 -8.31
N ARG A 35 -8.70 11.42 -9.46
CA ARG A 35 -9.79 11.65 -10.44
C ARG A 35 -10.12 10.45 -11.30
N THR A 36 -9.15 9.58 -11.56
CA THR A 36 -9.34 8.41 -12.44
C THR A 36 -9.64 7.14 -11.67
N THR A 37 -9.34 7.11 -10.36
CA THR A 37 -9.64 5.98 -9.49
C THR A 37 -11.12 5.95 -9.13
N PRO A 38 -11.81 4.81 -9.32
CA PRO A 38 -13.23 4.72 -9.00
C PRO A 38 -13.49 4.80 -7.49
N ALA A 39 -14.63 5.38 -7.11
CA ALA A 39 -14.98 5.65 -5.71
C ALA A 39 -15.04 4.39 -4.83
N TYR A 40 -15.44 3.25 -5.40
CA TYR A 40 -15.48 1.97 -4.67
C TYR A 40 -14.09 1.46 -4.24
N LEU A 41 -13.00 1.95 -4.86
CA LEU A 41 -11.63 1.71 -4.40
C LEU A 41 -11.16 2.79 -3.43
N LEU A 42 -11.49 4.04 -3.72
CA LEU A 42 -10.97 5.19 -2.98
C LEU A 42 -11.51 5.23 -1.55
N ILE A 43 -12.81 4.99 -1.33
CA ILE A 43 -13.44 5.10 -0.01
C ILE A 43 -12.87 4.06 0.98
N PRO A 44 -12.82 2.75 0.66
CA PRO A 44 -12.23 1.76 1.57
C PRO A 44 -10.76 2.04 1.88
N VAL A 45 -9.96 2.44 0.88
CA VAL A 45 -8.54 2.75 1.06
C VAL A 45 -8.34 4.00 1.93
N PHE A 46 -9.18 5.03 1.75
CA PHE A 46 -9.18 6.20 2.62
C PHE A 46 -9.47 5.82 4.07
N LEU A 47 -10.54 5.05 4.33
CA LEU A 47 -10.89 4.61 5.67
C LEU A 47 -9.80 3.72 6.30
N ALA A 48 -9.12 2.91 5.48
CA ALA A 48 -8.05 2.02 5.94
C ALA A 48 -6.83 2.77 6.47
N LEU A 49 -6.61 4.00 5.99
CA LEU A 49 -5.54 4.87 6.45
C LEU A 49 -6.04 5.81 7.56
N ALA A 50 -7.21 6.43 7.38
CA ALA A 50 -7.74 7.41 8.32
C ALA A 50 -8.07 6.81 9.69
N LEU A 51 -8.65 5.61 9.75
CA LEU A 51 -9.07 5.00 11.01
C LEU A 51 -7.87 4.64 11.91
N PRO A 52 -6.82 3.94 11.45
CA PRO A 52 -5.62 3.72 12.27
C PRO A 52 -4.89 5.01 12.62
N SER A 53 -4.84 5.99 11.71
CA SER A 53 -4.24 7.30 12.01
C SER A 53 -5.01 8.07 13.08
N SER A 54 -6.33 7.88 13.19
CA SER A 54 -7.14 8.51 14.24
C SER A 54 -6.75 8.11 15.66
N ILE A 55 -6.18 6.92 15.84
CA ILE A 55 -5.72 6.40 17.15
C ILE A 55 -4.65 7.31 17.77
N VAL A 56 -3.84 7.98 16.94
CA VAL A 56 -2.79 8.91 17.39
C VAL A 56 -3.37 10.05 18.24
N PHE A 57 -4.59 10.49 17.93
CA PHE A 57 -5.28 11.52 18.72
C PHE A 57 -6.30 10.92 19.69
N LEU A 58 -6.98 9.83 19.30
CA LEU A 58 -8.02 9.22 20.12
C LEU A 58 -7.47 8.71 21.46
N VAL A 59 -6.28 8.08 21.47
CA VAL A 59 -5.68 7.52 22.70
C VAL A 59 -5.30 8.61 23.71
N PRO A 60 -4.55 9.68 23.33
CA PRO A 60 -4.29 10.78 24.26
C PRO A 60 -5.54 11.46 24.79
N ILE A 61 -6.56 11.65 23.95
CA ILE A 61 -7.83 12.26 24.34
C ILE A 61 -8.58 11.35 25.34
N ASP A 62 -8.58 10.04 25.11
CA ASP A 62 -9.18 9.05 26.01
C ASP A 62 -8.50 9.04 27.38
N LEU A 63 -7.16 9.02 27.40
CA LEU A 63 -6.38 9.12 28.64
C LEU A 63 -6.65 10.42 29.39
N ALA A 64 -6.64 11.56 28.69
CA ALA A 64 -6.99 12.84 29.29
C ALA A 64 -8.42 12.83 29.86
N SER A 65 -9.36 12.18 29.16
CA SER A 65 -10.75 12.10 29.59
C SER A 65 -10.97 11.24 30.83
N SER A 66 -10.20 10.15 30.97
CA SER A 66 -10.26 9.21 32.09
C SER A 66 -9.52 9.69 33.35
N SER A 67 -8.67 10.73 33.23
CA SER A 67 -7.71 11.12 34.28
C SER A 67 -8.31 11.77 35.54
N GLY A 68 -9.64 11.92 35.63
CA GLY A 68 -10.36 12.09 36.90
C GLY A 68 -10.00 13.34 37.71
N THR A 69 -9.48 14.41 37.11
CA THR A 69 -9.26 15.67 37.85
C THR A 69 -10.61 16.33 38.12
N ASP A 70 -11.08 16.30 39.38
CA ASP A 70 -12.37 16.85 39.83
C ASP A 70 -12.47 18.40 39.79
N THR A 71 -11.56 19.06 39.09
CA THR A 71 -11.60 20.52 38.89
C THR A 71 -11.85 20.84 37.41
N ASP A 72 -13.07 21.31 37.13
CA ASP A 72 -13.57 21.71 35.80
C ASP A 72 -12.67 22.72 35.06
N GLY A 73 -11.70 23.34 35.74
CA GLY A 73 -10.75 24.31 35.16
C GLY A 73 -9.37 23.76 34.77
N GLN A 74 -9.01 22.52 35.14
CA GLN A 74 -7.70 21.91 34.82
C GLN A 74 -7.78 20.72 33.86
N ARG A 75 -8.99 20.29 33.47
CA ARG A 75 -9.16 19.33 32.39
C ARG A 75 -8.76 20.03 31.08
N GLY A 76 -7.79 19.46 30.38
CA GLY A 76 -7.40 19.91 29.04
C GLY A 76 -8.50 19.59 28.03
N ILE A 77 -8.16 18.80 27.01
CA ILE A 77 -9.13 18.34 26.01
C ILE A 77 -9.81 17.08 26.53
N TRP A 78 -11.13 17.12 26.71
CA TRP A 78 -11.95 15.98 27.16
C TRP A 78 -13.23 15.89 26.34
N LEU A 79 -13.64 14.66 25.99
CA LEU A 79 -14.94 14.38 25.38
C LEU A 79 -15.81 13.53 26.31
N PRO A 80 -17.15 13.63 26.22
CA PRO A 80 -18.04 12.81 27.03
C PRO A 80 -17.86 11.32 26.74
N ASP A 81 -17.98 10.49 27.77
CA ASP A 81 -17.79 9.03 27.69
C ASP A 81 -18.67 8.36 26.62
N SER A 82 -19.87 8.89 26.39
CA SER A 82 -20.78 8.42 25.34
C SER A 82 -20.20 8.61 23.93
N VAL A 83 -19.58 9.76 23.66
CA VAL A 83 -18.94 10.07 22.37
C VAL A 83 -17.70 9.21 22.19
N MET A 84 -16.90 9.06 23.25
CA MET A 84 -15.70 8.23 23.24
C MET A 84 -16.04 6.76 22.97
N LEU A 85 -17.07 6.22 23.63
CA LEU A 85 -17.54 4.84 23.42
C LEU A 85 -18.02 4.62 21.98
N VAL A 86 -18.76 5.58 21.42
CA VAL A 86 -19.22 5.51 20.02
C VAL A 86 -18.04 5.58 19.06
N ALA A 87 -17.08 6.48 19.30
CA ALA A 87 -15.88 6.61 18.47
C ALA A 87 -15.06 5.31 18.46
N TRP A 88 -14.80 4.71 19.62
CA TRP A 88 -14.12 3.42 19.72
C TRP A 88 -14.88 2.27 19.06
N ARG A 89 -16.22 2.22 19.23
CA ARG A 89 -17.05 1.20 18.56
C ARG A 89 -16.99 1.35 17.05
N LEU A 90 -17.10 2.58 16.53
CA LEU A 90 -17.00 2.85 15.10
C LEU A 90 -15.61 2.48 14.57
N ALA A 91 -14.55 2.93 15.24
CA ALA A 91 -13.18 2.61 14.85
C ALA A 91 -12.94 1.10 14.83
N TYR A 92 -13.36 0.39 15.88
CA TYR A 92 -13.24 -1.07 15.98
C TYR A 92 -14.01 -1.79 14.88
N TRP A 93 -15.32 -1.54 14.75
CA TRP A 93 -16.15 -2.29 13.80
C TRP A 93 -15.82 -1.95 12.35
N LEU A 94 -15.52 -0.69 12.04
CA LEU A 94 -15.12 -0.32 10.69
C LEU A 94 -13.76 -0.94 10.33
N THR A 95 -12.75 -0.84 11.21
CA THR A 95 -11.43 -1.47 10.93
C THR A 95 -11.54 -2.98 10.84
N PHE A 96 -12.37 -3.61 11.68
CA PHE A 96 -12.64 -5.04 11.63
C PHE A 96 -13.25 -5.44 10.28
N CYS A 97 -14.36 -4.80 9.88
CA CYS A 97 -15.02 -5.08 8.62
C CYS A 97 -14.10 -4.85 7.41
N LEU A 98 -13.31 -3.77 7.48
CA LEU A 98 -12.40 -3.39 6.42
C LEU A 98 -11.26 -4.39 6.25
N THR A 99 -10.69 -4.86 7.37
CA THR A 99 -9.55 -5.79 7.38
C THR A 99 -9.96 -7.21 7.00
N TRP A 100 -11.09 -7.70 7.52
CA TRP A 100 -11.48 -9.11 7.34
C TRP A 100 -12.26 -9.37 6.06
N PHE A 101 -12.99 -8.38 5.54
CA PHE A 101 -13.88 -8.58 4.40
C PHE A 101 -13.53 -7.66 3.21
N VAL A 102 -13.54 -6.35 3.43
CA VAL A 102 -13.50 -5.40 2.30
C VAL A 102 -12.15 -5.38 1.60
N LEU A 103 -11.03 -5.18 2.33
CA LEU A 103 -9.70 -5.07 1.71
C LEU A 103 -9.23 -6.36 1.03
N PRO A 104 -9.37 -7.56 1.62
CA PRO A 104 -9.00 -8.80 0.95
C PRO A 104 -9.81 -9.02 -0.33
N LEU A 105 -11.13 -8.78 -0.28
CA LEU A 105 -12.01 -8.91 -1.44
C LEU A 105 -11.65 -7.90 -2.53
N LEU A 106 -11.37 -6.65 -2.17
CA LEU A 106 -11.02 -5.59 -3.10
C LEU A 106 -9.66 -5.83 -3.75
N GLY A 107 -8.70 -6.35 -2.98
CA GLY A 107 -7.38 -6.75 -3.47
C GLY A 107 -7.49 -7.84 -4.54
N GLU A 108 -8.20 -8.93 -4.24
CA GLU A 108 -8.44 -10.01 -5.19
C GLU A 108 -9.30 -9.54 -6.39
N TYR A 109 -10.23 -8.60 -6.18
CA TYR A 109 -11.06 -8.04 -7.26
C TYR A 109 -10.24 -7.23 -8.24
N CYS A 110 -9.34 -6.38 -7.73
CA CYS A 110 -8.44 -5.59 -8.57
C CYS A 110 -7.41 -6.44 -9.32
N ASP A 111 -6.99 -7.55 -8.72
CA ASP A 111 -6.00 -8.46 -9.31
C ASP A 111 -6.64 -9.56 -10.17
N SER A 112 -7.96 -9.71 -10.14
CA SER A 112 -8.68 -10.62 -11.02
C SER A 112 -8.53 -10.18 -12.49
N GLY A 113 -8.29 -11.15 -13.37
CA GLY A 113 -8.16 -10.91 -14.80
C GLY A 113 -9.45 -11.13 -15.60
N TYR A 114 -10.56 -11.50 -14.96
CA TYR A 114 -11.84 -11.71 -15.63
C TYR A 114 -12.36 -10.43 -16.30
N ARG A 115 -13.17 -10.56 -17.36
CA ARG A 115 -13.74 -9.41 -18.08
C ARG A 115 -14.93 -8.81 -17.32
N GLU A 116 -15.86 -9.64 -16.89
CA GLU A 116 -17.11 -9.18 -16.28
C GLU A 116 -16.99 -8.83 -14.79
N PRO A 117 -17.61 -7.74 -14.30
CA PRO A 117 -17.60 -7.39 -12.88
C PRO A 117 -18.16 -8.47 -11.95
N LYS A 118 -19.14 -9.26 -12.44
CA LYS A 118 -19.76 -10.37 -11.69
C LYS A 118 -18.75 -11.50 -11.46
N ASP A 119 -18.07 -11.93 -12.51
CA ASP A 119 -17.09 -13.02 -12.43
C ASP A 119 -15.86 -12.62 -11.61
N ARG A 120 -15.44 -11.35 -11.71
CA ARG A 120 -14.43 -10.80 -10.80
C ARG A 120 -14.85 -10.94 -9.34
N PHE A 121 -16.06 -10.53 -8.99
CA PHE A 121 -16.57 -10.61 -7.62
C PHE A 121 -16.67 -12.05 -7.11
N ILE A 122 -17.24 -12.96 -7.92
CA ILE A 122 -17.36 -14.39 -7.56
C ILE A 122 -15.98 -15.02 -7.39
N TYR A 123 -15.03 -14.72 -8.29
CA TYR A 123 -13.65 -15.19 -8.19
C TYR A 123 -12.99 -14.72 -6.90
N SER A 124 -13.07 -13.41 -6.60
CA SER A 124 -12.47 -12.83 -5.40
C SER A 124 -13.08 -13.39 -4.12
N LEU A 125 -14.40 -13.59 -4.10
CA LEU A 125 -15.09 -14.20 -2.97
C LEU A 125 -14.62 -15.64 -2.75
N ARG A 126 -14.53 -16.45 -3.82
CA ARG A 126 -14.06 -17.84 -3.74
C ARG A 126 -12.60 -17.94 -3.31
N SER A 127 -11.74 -17.06 -3.84
CA SER A 127 -10.31 -16.99 -3.49
C SER A 127 -10.12 -16.66 -2.01
N ASN A 128 -10.80 -15.60 -1.53
CA ASN A 128 -10.75 -15.18 -0.13
C ASN A 128 -11.38 -16.22 0.80
N ALA A 129 -12.52 -16.81 0.43
CA ALA A 129 -13.16 -17.88 1.20
C ALA A 129 -12.23 -19.10 1.34
N ARG A 130 -11.50 -19.48 0.29
CA ARG A 130 -10.50 -20.54 0.38
C ARG A 130 -9.39 -20.20 1.37
N TYR A 131 -8.87 -18.98 1.31
CA TYR A 131 -7.85 -18.52 2.27
C TYR A 131 -8.38 -18.58 3.71
N GLN A 132 -9.58 -18.06 3.96
CA GLN A 132 -10.20 -18.08 5.28
C GLN A 132 -10.46 -19.50 5.77
N LEU A 133 -10.92 -20.40 4.90
CA LEU A 133 -11.12 -21.82 5.25
C LEU A 133 -9.82 -22.51 5.61
N ILE A 134 -8.73 -22.26 4.87
CA ILE A 134 -7.41 -22.83 5.20
C ILE A 134 -6.94 -22.31 6.56
N THR A 135 -7.01 -21.01 6.80
CA THR A 135 -6.61 -20.40 8.08
C THR A 135 -7.45 -20.91 9.25
N LEU A 136 -8.78 -21.00 9.07
CA LEU A 136 -9.68 -21.54 10.08
C LEU A 136 -9.44 -23.03 10.33
N SER A 137 -9.15 -23.82 9.28
CA SER A 137 -8.85 -25.25 9.43
C SER A 137 -7.54 -25.49 10.18
N LEU A 138 -6.53 -24.65 9.95
CA LEU A 138 -5.26 -24.72 10.67
C LEU A 138 -5.43 -24.27 12.13
N GLY A 139 -6.19 -23.20 12.36
CA GLY A 139 -6.53 -22.72 13.70
C GLY A 139 -7.35 -23.73 14.50
N SER A 140 -8.33 -24.39 13.86
CA SER A 140 -9.14 -25.43 14.51
C SER A 140 -8.33 -26.69 14.79
N ALA A 141 -7.44 -27.12 13.88
CA ALA A 141 -6.50 -28.20 14.14
C ALA A 141 -5.59 -27.90 15.34
N GLY A 142 -5.07 -26.67 15.43
CA GLY A 142 -4.30 -26.20 16.59
C GLY A 142 -5.10 -26.20 17.89
N ALA A 143 -6.37 -25.78 17.84
CA ALA A 143 -7.27 -25.83 19.00
C ALA A 143 -7.56 -27.28 19.43
N ILE A 144 -7.83 -28.20 18.50
CA ILE A 144 -8.03 -29.63 18.78
C ILE A 144 -6.78 -30.22 19.43
N TYR A 145 -5.60 -29.93 18.90
CA TYR A 145 -4.32 -30.36 19.49
C TYR A 145 -4.16 -29.83 20.92
N PHE A 146 -4.48 -28.55 21.16
CA PHE A 146 -4.44 -27.95 22.49
C PHE A 146 -5.39 -28.65 23.48
N PHE A 147 -6.61 -28.97 23.06
CA PHE A 147 -7.57 -29.70 23.90
C PHE A 147 -7.14 -31.14 24.16
N TRP A 148 -6.51 -31.80 23.18
CA TRP A 148 -6.01 -33.16 23.33
C TRP A 148 -4.86 -33.22 24.33
N GLN A 149 -3.90 -32.29 24.24
CA GLN A 149 -2.76 -32.22 25.17
C GLN A 149 -3.21 -31.95 26.61
N ASN A 150 -4.22 -31.10 26.81
CA ASN A 150 -4.73 -30.70 28.13
C ASN A 150 -5.96 -31.51 28.54
N ARG A 151 -5.99 -32.81 28.24
CA ARG A 151 -7.17 -33.67 28.50
C ARG A 151 -7.58 -33.73 29.98
N HIS A 152 -6.61 -33.65 30.90
CA HIS A 152 -6.83 -33.87 32.34
C HIS A 152 -7.30 -32.65 33.14
N ASP A 153 -7.24 -31.44 32.56
CA ASP A 153 -7.73 -30.23 33.23
C ASP A 153 -9.26 -30.09 33.14
N ASP A 154 -9.84 -29.16 33.91
CA ASP A 154 -11.26 -28.80 33.81
C ASP A 154 -11.58 -28.00 32.54
N THR A 155 -12.75 -28.27 31.94
CA THR A 155 -13.18 -27.67 30.65
C THR A 155 -13.21 -26.14 30.67
N THR A 156 -13.63 -25.53 31.78
CA THR A 156 -13.68 -24.05 31.95
C THR A 156 -12.29 -23.43 31.93
N THR A 157 -11.31 -24.09 32.57
CA THR A 157 -9.91 -23.64 32.63
C THR A 157 -9.19 -23.78 31.29
N LYS A 158 -9.58 -24.76 30.46
CA LYS A 158 -9.03 -24.93 29.10
C LYS A 158 -9.44 -23.79 28.17
N ALA A 159 -10.72 -23.40 28.20
CA ALA A 159 -11.25 -22.36 27.33
C ALA A 159 -10.65 -20.98 27.66
N THR A 160 -10.47 -20.67 28.94
CA THR A 160 -9.81 -19.43 29.38
C THR A 160 -8.33 -19.40 28.99
N THR A 161 -7.61 -20.52 29.17
CA THR A 161 -6.20 -20.62 28.79
C THR A 161 -6.01 -20.52 27.27
N LEU A 162 -6.86 -21.18 26.48
CA LEU A 162 -6.83 -21.06 25.02
C LEU A 162 -7.12 -19.62 24.57
N LYS A 163 -8.11 -18.95 25.18
CA LYS A 163 -8.40 -17.54 24.91
C LYS A 163 -7.20 -16.65 25.22
N ALA A 164 -6.57 -16.84 26.37
CA ALA A 164 -5.40 -16.08 26.78
C ALA A 164 -4.23 -16.31 25.80
N LEU A 165 -4.02 -17.54 25.34
CA LEU A 165 -3.01 -17.88 24.35
C LEU A 165 -3.25 -17.18 23.01
N VAL A 166 -4.48 -17.25 22.48
CA VAL A 166 -4.86 -16.60 21.21
C VAL A 166 -4.67 -15.08 21.31
N MET A 167 -5.07 -14.49 22.44
CA MET A 167 -4.90 -13.06 22.71
C MET A 167 -3.40 -12.69 22.78
N ALA A 168 -2.58 -13.49 23.46
CA ALA A 168 -1.14 -13.29 23.54
C ALA A 168 -0.46 -13.40 22.17
N MET A 169 -0.86 -14.38 21.34
CA MET A 169 -0.34 -14.53 19.97
C MET A 169 -0.69 -13.34 19.08
N ALA A 170 -1.93 -12.83 19.18
CA ALA A 170 -2.36 -11.65 18.44
C ALA A 170 -1.54 -10.41 18.82
N TYR A 171 -1.30 -10.20 20.12
CA TYR A 171 -0.44 -9.10 20.59
C TYR A 171 1.02 -9.29 20.21
N ALA A 172 1.55 -10.51 20.29
CA ALA A 172 2.92 -10.80 19.89
C ALA A 172 3.17 -10.44 18.43
N TYR A 173 2.25 -10.78 17.52
CA TYR A 173 2.34 -10.39 16.11
C TYR A 173 2.39 -8.86 15.94
N GLY A 174 1.47 -8.13 16.60
CA GLY A 174 1.42 -6.67 16.54
C GLY A 174 2.68 -6.01 17.11
N LEU A 175 3.19 -6.50 18.24
CA LEU A 175 4.39 -5.98 18.89
C LEU A 175 5.65 -6.24 18.06
N VAL A 176 5.80 -7.45 17.49
CA VAL A 176 6.92 -7.76 16.59
C VAL A 176 6.92 -6.82 15.39
N LEU A 177 5.76 -6.59 14.78
CA LEU A 177 5.63 -5.66 13.66
C LEU A 177 5.95 -4.22 14.08
N ALA A 178 5.44 -3.77 15.23
CA ALA A 178 5.69 -2.44 15.76
C ALA A 178 7.19 -2.20 16.04
N ILE A 179 7.86 -3.14 16.71
CA ILE A 179 9.29 -3.08 16.99
C ILE A 179 10.09 -3.06 15.68
N TYR A 180 9.73 -3.89 14.71
CA TYR A 180 10.41 -3.94 13.40
C TYR A 180 10.28 -2.61 12.63
N LEU A 181 9.06 -2.07 12.51
CA LEU A 181 8.82 -0.80 11.82
C LEU A 181 9.47 0.37 12.56
N MET A 182 9.32 0.44 13.88
CA MET A 182 9.92 1.50 14.70
C MET A 182 11.44 1.46 14.64
N GLY A 183 12.05 0.29 14.75
CA GLY A 183 13.50 0.10 14.64
C GLY A 183 14.02 0.57 13.28
N HIS A 184 13.32 0.21 12.19
CA HIS A 184 13.68 0.71 10.86
C HIS A 184 13.49 2.23 10.75
N GLY A 185 12.40 2.79 11.27
CA GLY A 185 12.15 4.24 11.26
C GLY A 185 13.22 5.05 11.99
N LEU A 186 13.56 4.65 13.22
CA LEU A 186 14.53 5.32 14.08
C LEU A 186 15.96 5.29 13.50
N VAL A 187 16.32 4.25 12.75
CA VAL A 187 17.68 4.10 12.18
C VAL A 187 17.76 4.62 10.75
N ALA A 188 16.80 4.28 9.90
CA ALA A 188 16.88 4.59 8.47
C ALA A 188 16.70 6.08 8.19
N ILE A 189 15.83 6.79 8.92
CA ILE A 189 15.54 8.21 8.67
C ILE A 189 16.77 9.08 9.00
N PRO A 190 17.36 9.03 10.21
CA PRO A 190 18.53 9.85 10.51
C PRO A 190 19.74 9.48 9.64
N ARG A 191 19.93 8.17 9.38
CA ARG A 191 21.01 7.69 8.52
C ARG A 191 20.87 8.21 7.09
N ARG A 192 19.65 8.24 6.53
CA ARG A 192 19.40 8.81 5.20
C ARG A 192 19.70 10.31 5.20
N LEU A 193 19.25 11.05 6.22
CA LEU A 193 19.49 12.50 6.34
C LEU A 193 20.99 12.83 6.37
N ILE A 194 21.77 12.14 7.20
CA ILE A 194 23.22 12.33 7.31
C ILE A 194 23.91 11.97 5.99
N ARG A 195 23.52 10.86 5.36
CA ARG A 195 24.11 10.43 4.08
C ARG A 195 23.79 11.37 2.94
N ASP A 196 22.61 11.98 2.94
CA ASP A 196 22.14 12.87 1.88
C ASP A 196 22.61 14.32 2.03
N ALA A 197 23.30 14.65 3.13
CA ALA A 197 23.90 15.97 3.36
C ALA A 197 24.98 16.33 2.34
N SER A 198 25.69 15.35 1.75
CA SER A 198 26.70 15.59 0.72
C SER A 198 26.18 15.28 -0.69
N VAL A 199 26.11 16.33 -1.52
CA VAL A 199 25.62 16.26 -2.91
C VAL A 199 26.45 15.28 -3.75
N SER A 200 27.78 15.34 -3.64
CA SER A 200 28.70 14.48 -4.41
C SER A 200 28.58 13.00 -4.03
N ALA A 201 28.49 12.69 -2.73
CA ALA A 201 28.31 11.30 -2.29
C ALA A 201 26.93 10.76 -2.68
N ARG A 202 25.90 11.61 -2.63
CA ARG A 202 24.55 11.27 -3.08
C ARG A 202 24.52 10.96 -4.58
N LEU A 203 25.19 11.76 -5.40
CA LEU A 203 25.31 11.51 -6.84
C LEU A 203 26.04 10.19 -7.13
N LYS A 204 27.19 9.96 -6.47
CA LYS A 204 27.96 8.70 -6.63
C LYS A 204 27.13 7.47 -6.28
N ARG A 205 26.34 7.52 -5.20
CA ARG A 205 25.42 6.42 -4.84
C ARG A 205 24.35 6.21 -5.90
N LEU A 206 23.75 7.29 -6.41
CA LEU A 206 22.71 7.20 -7.43
C LEU A 206 23.25 6.58 -8.72
N GLN A 207 24.45 6.99 -9.15
CA GLN A 207 25.14 6.40 -10.30
C GLN A 207 25.49 4.93 -10.06
N SER A 208 25.93 4.55 -8.86
CA SER A 208 26.21 3.15 -8.54
C SER A 208 24.96 2.25 -8.53
N HIS A 209 23.78 2.83 -8.28
CA HIS A 209 22.52 2.10 -8.29
C HIS A 209 21.84 2.08 -9.68
N ALA A 210 22.31 2.92 -10.60
CA ALA A 210 21.73 3.05 -11.93
C ALA A 210 21.74 1.73 -12.73
N PRO A 211 22.85 0.96 -12.79
CA PRO A 211 22.86 -0.32 -13.51
C PRO A 211 21.79 -1.28 -12.98
N GLY A 212 21.69 -1.43 -11.65
CA GLY A 212 20.72 -2.35 -11.05
C GLY A 212 19.25 -1.95 -11.23
N ILE A 213 18.94 -0.67 -11.47
CA ILE A 213 17.57 -0.25 -11.86
C ILE A 213 17.36 -0.46 -13.37
N HIS A 214 18.38 -0.22 -14.18
CA HIS A 214 18.33 -0.49 -15.62
C HIS A 214 18.10 -1.98 -15.91
N ASP A 215 18.84 -2.87 -15.23
CA ASP A 215 18.70 -4.32 -15.38
C ASP A 215 17.27 -4.77 -15.05
N LYS A 216 16.66 -4.22 -13.98
CA LYS A 216 15.26 -4.50 -13.62
C LYS A 216 14.25 -3.94 -14.62
N LEU A 217 14.58 -2.81 -15.26
CA LEU A 217 13.76 -2.23 -16.31
C LEU A 217 13.80 -3.14 -17.55
N ASP A 218 14.97 -3.62 -17.93
CA ASP A 218 15.15 -4.55 -19.04
C ASP A 218 14.41 -5.87 -18.78
N GLU A 219 14.55 -6.45 -17.58
CA GLU A 219 13.79 -7.64 -17.15
C GLU A 219 12.28 -7.40 -17.25
N ALA A 220 11.79 -6.24 -16.79
CA ALA A 220 10.36 -5.91 -16.87
C ALA A 220 9.87 -5.67 -18.31
N ILE A 221 10.74 -5.21 -19.20
CA ILE A 221 10.46 -5.07 -20.63
C ILE A 221 10.37 -6.46 -21.27
N GLU A 222 11.31 -7.35 -20.95
CA GLU A 222 11.33 -8.72 -21.45
C GLU A 222 10.09 -9.50 -20.98
N ASP A 223 9.74 -9.43 -19.70
CA ASP A 223 8.54 -10.06 -19.14
C ASP A 223 7.28 -9.62 -19.90
N LEU A 224 7.15 -8.33 -20.19
CA LEU A 224 6.00 -7.81 -20.93
C LEU A 224 5.99 -8.35 -22.37
N TYR A 225 7.13 -8.37 -23.03
CA TYR A 225 7.26 -8.90 -24.39
C TYR A 225 6.90 -10.40 -24.46
N GLN A 226 7.34 -11.20 -23.49
CA GLN A 226 6.98 -12.61 -23.39
C GLN A 226 5.47 -12.82 -23.26
N VAL A 227 4.76 -11.93 -22.56
CA VAL A 227 3.30 -12.02 -22.44
C VAL A 227 2.60 -11.49 -23.70
N GLU A 228 3.09 -10.42 -24.31
CA GLU A 228 2.57 -9.86 -25.58
C GLU A 228 2.66 -10.88 -26.73
N THR A 229 3.78 -11.60 -26.82
CA THR A 229 3.97 -12.68 -27.79
C THR A 229 3.01 -13.85 -27.56
N GLN A 230 2.68 -14.20 -26.31
CA GLN A 230 1.62 -15.18 -26.01
C GLN A 230 0.25 -14.70 -26.51
N VAL A 231 -0.08 -13.42 -26.31
CA VAL A 231 -1.33 -12.81 -26.81
C VAL A 231 -1.37 -12.84 -28.35
N LEU A 232 -0.26 -12.51 -29.01
CA LEU A 232 -0.14 -12.60 -30.48
C LEU A 232 -0.35 -14.02 -31.01
N GLN A 233 0.25 -15.02 -30.39
CA GLN A 233 0.06 -16.43 -30.77
C GLN A 233 -1.41 -16.88 -30.59
N LEU A 234 -2.08 -16.41 -29.55
CA LEU A 234 -3.51 -16.68 -29.33
C LEU A 234 -4.40 -15.98 -30.36
N ARG A 235 -4.04 -14.74 -30.75
CA ARG A 235 -4.75 -14.01 -31.82
C ARG A 235 -4.64 -14.72 -33.17
N GLN A 236 -3.49 -15.32 -33.48
CA GLN A 236 -3.33 -16.16 -34.68
C GLN A 236 -4.24 -17.40 -34.66
N ARG A 237 -4.56 -17.92 -33.46
CA ARG A 237 -5.47 -19.06 -33.25
C ARG A 237 -6.94 -18.63 -33.00
N LYS A 238 -7.32 -17.38 -33.26
CA LYS A 238 -8.66 -16.85 -32.93
C LYS A 238 -9.82 -17.65 -33.54
N ASN A 239 -9.64 -18.22 -34.73
CA ASN A 239 -10.71 -18.88 -35.47
C ASN A 239 -11.26 -20.16 -34.80
N THR A 240 -10.53 -20.73 -33.84
CA THR A 240 -10.97 -21.94 -33.11
C THR A 240 -11.68 -21.65 -31.79
N MET A 241 -11.87 -20.38 -31.43
CA MET A 241 -12.44 -19.98 -30.14
C MET A 241 -13.90 -19.50 -30.26
N PRO A 242 -14.71 -19.65 -29.20
CA PRO A 242 -16.00 -18.95 -29.05
C PRO A 242 -15.87 -17.43 -29.24
N ARG A 243 -16.93 -16.78 -29.74
CA ARG A 243 -16.92 -15.35 -30.08
C ARG A 243 -16.52 -14.44 -28.90
N ASP A 244 -17.02 -14.73 -27.70
CA ASP A 244 -16.73 -13.94 -26.50
C ASP A 244 -15.24 -13.97 -26.12
N LEU A 245 -14.57 -15.13 -26.32
CA LEU A 245 -13.14 -15.28 -26.10
C LEU A 245 -12.31 -14.61 -27.20
N GLN A 246 -12.80 -14.60 -28.45
CA GLN A 246 -12.16 -13.84 -29.53
C GLN A 246 -12.16 -12.34 -29.24
N ASP A 247 -13.31 -11.79 -28.86
CA ASP A 247 -13.47 -10.37 -28.57
C ASP A 247 -12.63 -9.96 -27.34
N TRP A 248 -12.42 -10.88 -26.38
CA TRP A 248 -11.54 -10.64 -25.24
C TRP A 248 -10.05 -10.72 -25.62
N VAL A 249 -9.64 -11.66 -26.48
CA VAL A 249 -8.26 -11.71 -27.01
C VAL A 249 -7.94 -10.45 -27.81
N GLU A 250 -8.88 -9.94 -28.60
CA GLU A 250 -8.69 -8.69 -29.35
C GLU A 250 -8.58 -7.48 -28.43
N GLU A 251 -9.44 -7.36 -27.42
CA GLU A 251 -9.33 -6.31 -26.39
C GLU A 251 -7.98 -6.36 -25.66
N LEU A 252 -7.51 -7.56 -25.30
CA LEU A 252 -6.19 -7.74 -24.69
C LEU A 252 -5.06 -7.33 -25.62
N TYR A 253 -5.18 -7.67 -26.90
CA TYR A 253 -4.22 -7.26 -27.92
C TYR A 253 -4.15 -5.73 -28.00
N ASP A 254 -5.30 -5.06 -28.12
CA ASP A 254 -5.37 -3.59 -28.19
C ASP A 254 -4.76 -2.93 -26.96
N VAL A 255 -5.08 -3.44 -25.76
CA VAL A 255 -4.57 -2.92 -24.47
C VAL A 255 -3.07 -3.21 -24.27
N SER A 256 -2.57 -4.28 -24.88
CA SER A 256 -1.16 -4.68 -24.82
C SER A 256 -0.30 -3.98 -25.88
N SER A 257 -0.88 -3.64 -27.03
CA SER A 257 -0.15 -3.04 -28.15
C SER A 257 0.39 -1.65 -27.76
N LEU A 258 1.72 -1.57 -27.67
CA LEU A 258 2.46 -0.32 -27.71
C LEU A 258 3.05 -0.15 -29.11
N PRO A 259 3.37 1.09 -29.53
CA PRO A 259 3.70 1.41 -30.91
C PRO A 259 4.73 0.43 -31.47
N GLU A 260 4.41 -0.05 -32.66
CA GLU A 260 5.02 -1.08 -33.51
C GLU A 260 6.52 -0.89 -33.84
N SER A 261 7.22 0.02 -33.12
CA SER A 261 8.56 0.49 -33.43
C SER A 261 9.68 -0.26 -32.70
N ARG A 262 9.43 -1.42 -32.10
CA ARG A 262 10.50 -2.24 -31.50
C ARG A 262 10.89 -3.35 -32.46
N PRO A 263 12.17 -3.41 -32.89
CA PRO A 263 12.64 -4.54 -33.67
C PRO A 263 12.37 -5.82 -32.87
N ALA A 264 11.89 -6.86 -33.56
CA ALA A 264 11.67 -8.17 -32.98
C ALA A 264 13.01 -8.72 -32.47
N VAL A 265 13.35 -8.41 -31.22
CA VAL A 265 14.44 -9.09 -30.54
C VAL A 265 13.93 -10.49 -30.25
N THR A 266 14.64 -11.49 -30.77
CA THR A 266 14.33 -12.91 -30.60
C THR A 266 14.61 -13.29 -29.14
N TYR A 267 13.70 -12.94 -28.24
CA TYR A 267 13.68 -13.49 -26.89
C TYR A 267 13.22 -14.96 -26.95
N ALA A 268 13.69 -15.74 -25.99
CA ALA A 268 13.61 -17.20 -25.94
C ALA A 268 12.21 -17.78 -26.20
N SER A 269 12.16 -19.07 -26.53
CA SER A 269 10.95 -19.83 -26.87
C SER A 269 9.81 -19.58 -25.88
N VAL A 270 8.82 -18.81 -26.32
CA VAL A 270 7.58 -18.58 -25.59
C VAL A 270 6.83 -19.92 -25.53
N PRO A 271 6.43 -20.40 -24.34
CA PRO A 271 5.67 -21.64 -24.22
C PRO A 271 4.41 -21.58 -25.08
N ALA A 272 4.21 -22.59 -25.92
CA ALA A 272 3.04 -22.64 -26.80
C ALA A 272 1.75 -22.63 -25.96
N PRO A 273 0.72 -21.87 -26.38
CA PRO A 273 -0.54 -21.83 -25.66
C PRO A 273 -1.20 -23.23 -25.66
N PRO A 274 -1.93 -23.57 -24.57
CA PRO A 274 -2.58 -24.86 -24.44
C PRO A 274 -3.59 -25.10 -25.57
N PRO A 275 -3.86 -26.37 -25.92
CA PRO A 275 -4.75 -26.72 -27.04
C PRO A 275 -6.21 -26.30 -26.81
N VAL A 276 -6.65 -26.19 -25.54
CA VAL A 276 -7.99 -25.72 -25.17
C VAL A 276 -7.86 -24.42 -24.39
N VAL A 277 -8.37 -23.32 -24.96
CA VAL A 277 -8.42 -22.02 -24.30
C VAL A 277 -9.66 -21.96 -23.43
N THR A 278 -9.46 -21.95 -22.12
CA THR A 278 -10.53 -21.79 -21.13
C THR A 278 -10.62 -20.34 -20.69
N GLU A 279 -11.78 -19.92 -20.20
CA GLU A 279 -11.99 -18.59 -19.62
C GLU A 279 -11.01 -18.30 -18.48
N ARG A 280 -10.74 -19.32 -17.65
CA ARG A 280 -9.74 -19.24 -16.57
C ARG A 280 -8.34 -18.96 -17.09
N TYR A 281 -7.93 -19.61 -18.18
CA TYR A 281 -6.62 -19.35 -18.79
C TYR A 281 -6.53 -17.92 -19.32
N LEU A 282 -7.58 -17.41 -19.95
CA LEU A 282 -7.62 -16.04 -20.46
C LEU A 282 -7.66 -14.99 -19.31
N ALA A 283 -8.31 -15.31 -18.19
CA ALA A 283 -8.25 -14.51 -16.97
C ALA A 283 -6.83 -14.49 -16.37
N GLU A 284 -6.15 -15.63 -16.32
CA GLU A 284 -4.77 -15.71 -15.84
C GLU A 284 -3.81 -14.94 -16.77
N LEU A 285 -4.01 -15.02 -18.08
CA LEU A 285 -3.23 -14.25 -19.06
C LEU A 285 -3.48 -12.74 -18.92
N SER A 286 -4.74 -12.32 -18.79
CA SER A 286 -5.10 -10.91 -18.56
C SER A 286 -4.45 -10.36 -17.29
N ARG A 287 -4.43 -11.16 -16.21
CA ARG A 287 -3.74 -10.82 -14.96
C ARG A 287 -2.23 -10.69 -15.17
N LYS A 288 -1.61 -11.59 -15.96
CA LYS A 288 -0.18 -11.51 -16.32
C LYS A 288 0.14 -10.25 -17.13
N VAL A 289 -0.65 -9.93 -18.17
CA VAL A 289 -0.50 -8.71 -18.99
C VAL A 289 -0.55 -7.47 -18.09
N LYS A 290 -1.59 -7.38 -17.24
CA LYS A 290 -1.77 -6.26 -16.31
C LYS A 290 -0.57 -6.10 -15.37
N ARG A 291 -0.10 -7.19 -14.76
CA ARG A 291 1.05 -7.18 -13.84
C ARG A 291 2.35 -6.80 -14.54
N ALA A 292 2.63 -7.37 -15.72
CA ALA A 292 3.83 -7.05 -16.50
C ALA A 292 3.84 -5.58 -16.92
N ARG A 293 2.68 -5.04 -17.35
CA ARG A 293 2.53 -3.61 -17.68
C ARG A 293 2.77 -2.71 -16.46
N HIS A 294 2.22 -3.05 -15.30
CA HIS A 294 2.48 -2.30 -14.06
C HIS A 294 3.95 -2.40 -13.63
N LYS A 295 4.59 -3.57 -13.77
CA LYS A 295 6.03 -3.78 -13.49
C LYS A 295 6.88 -2.86 -14.39
N ARG A 296 6.63 -2.86 -15.70
CA ARG A 296 7.31 -1.97 -16.65
C ARG A 296 7.08 -0.50 -16.32
N ALA A 297 5.83 -0.09 -16.09
CA ALA A 297 5.50 1.30 -15.78
C ALA A 297 6.21 1.79 -14.49
N ARG A 298 6.27 0.93 -13.46
CA ARG A 298 7.00 1.19 -12.21
C ARG A 298 8.49 1.43 -12.48
N PHE A 299 9.17 0.50 -13.14
CA PHE A 299 10.62 0.63 -13.38
C PHE A 299 10.95 1.74 -14.36
N THR A 300 10.09 2.02 -15.34
CA THR A 300 10.23 3.17 -16.23
C THR A 300 10.14 4.48 -15.44
N GLY A 301 9.17 4.57 -14.51
CA GLY A 301 9.03 5.72 -13.61
C GLY A 301 10.23 5.88 -12.67
N GLU A 302 10.72 4.79 -12.10
CA GLU A 302 11.89 4.75 -11.23
C GLU A 302 13.17 5.17 -11.96
N TRP A 303 13.39 4.66 -13.18
CA TRP A 303 14.50 5.06 -14.05
C TRP A 303 14.43 6.55 -14.40
N ASN A 304 13.27 7.03 -14.85
CA ASN A 304 13.08 8.44 -15.17
C ASN A 304 13.26 9.35 -13.96
N HIS A 305 12.87 8.90 -12.77
CA HIS A 305 13.11 9.62 -11.52
C HIS A 305 14.60 9.65 -11.19
N LEU A 306 15.30 8.52 -11.31
CA LEU A 306 16.74 8.42 -11.10
C LEU A 306 17.51 9.36 -12.04
N VAL A 307 17.23 9.33 -13.34
CA VAL A 307 17.90 10.17 -14.34
C VAL A 307 17.66 11.66 -14.05
N ARG A 308 16.41 12.06 -13.76
CA ARG A 308 16.10 13.45 -13.39
C ARG A 308 16.81 13.88 -12.11
N GLN A 309 16.87 13.00 -11.11
CA GLN A 309 17.55 13.28 -9.86
C GLN A 309 19.07 13.37 -10.05
N ALA A 310 19.67 12.51 -10.87
CA ALA A 310 21.09 12.54 -11.20
C ALA A 310 21.45 13.83 -11.95
N ALA A 311 20.68 14.20 -12.98
CA ALA A 311 20.86 15.44 -13.72
C ALA A 311 20.73 16.69 -12.83
N ARG A 312 19.79 16.68 -11.87
CA ARG A 312 19.65 17.76 -10.89
C ARG A 312 20.84 17.86 -9.93
N LEU A 313 21.36 16.72 -9.46
CA LEU A 313 22.52 16.72 -8.56
C LEU A 313 23.80 17.14 -9.29
N GLN A 314 23.97 16.72 -10.55
CA GLN A 314 25.08 17.13 -11.40
C GLN A 314 25.04 18.65 -11.64
N SER A 315 23.89 19.22 -12.01
CA SER A 315 23.79 20.68 -12.21
C SER A 315 24.05 21.48 -10.93
N LEU A 316 23.67 20.97 -9.75
CA LEU A 316 24.02 21.59 -8.47
C LEU A 316 25.54 21.55 -8.20
N LEU A 317 26.22 20.48 -8.60
CA LEU A 317 27.66 20.35 -8.46
C LEU A 317 28.40 21.27 -9.44
N ASP A 318 27.93 21.35 -10.69
CA ASP A 318 28.48 22.23 -11.72
C ASP A 318 28.29 23.72 -11.36
N LEU A 319 27.18 24.07 -10.71
CA LEU A 319 26.95 25.42 -10.16
C LEU A 319 27.87 25.74 -8.98
N SER A 320 28.19 24.74 -8.15
CA SER A 320 29.11 24.93 -7.02
C SER A 320 30.57 25.04 -7.47
N SER A 321 30.94 24.42 -8.58
CA SER A 321 32.30 24.49 -9.15
C SER A 321 32.50 25.71 -10.05
N SER A 322 31.44 26.19 -10.72
CA SER A 322 31.46 27.40 -11.54
C SER A 322 31.20 28.65 -10.67
N GLN A 323 32.24 29.42 -10.34
CA GLN A 323 32.12 30.73 -9.69
C GLN A 323 31.36 31.73 -10.59
N ARG A 324 30.02 31.69 -10.59
CA ARG A 324 29.11 32.61 -11.32
C ARG A 324 28.08 33.21 -10.36
N PRO A 325 27.46 34.37 -10.70
CA PRO A 325 27.23 35.49 -9.77
C PRO A 325 26.25 35.20 -8.63
N LYS A 326 26.27 36.05 -7.59
CA LYS A 326 25.56 35.97 -6.29
C LYS A 326 24.12 35.39 -6.32
N ALA A 327 23.38 35.55 -7.41
CA ALA A 327 22.04 34.97 -7.60
C ALA A 327 22.02 33.42 -7.71
N ALA A 328 23.07 32.81 -8.27
CA ALA A 328 23.22 31.35 -8.34
C ALA A 328 23.54 30.75 -6.95
N ASN A 329 24.37 31.43 -6.15
CA ASN A 329 24.66 31.04 -4.77
C ASN A 329 23.41 31.12 -3.88
N MET A 330 22.53 32.11 -4.09
CA MET A 330 21.26 32.19 -3.37
C MET A 330 20.32 31.03 -3.71
N ARG A 331 20.23 30.63 -4.99
CA ARG A 331 19.46 29.44 -5.41
C ARG A 331 20.06 28.14 -4.86
N TYR A 332 21.38 28.02 -4.81
CA TYR A 332 22.06 26.90 -4.17
C TYR A 332 21.74 26.82 -2.67
N HIS A 333 21.89 27.92 -1.92
CA HIS A 333 21.59 27.93 -0.49
C HIS A 333 20.11 27.63 -0.19
N ILE A 334 19.19 28.16 -0.99
CA ILE A 334 17.75 27.86 -0.84
C ILE A 334 17.47 26.38 -1.14
N GLN A 335 18.06 25.80 -2.19
CA GLN A 335 17.79 24.41 -2.56
C GLN A 335 18.52 23.38 -1.70
N VAL A 336 19.68 23.72 -1.14
CA VAL A 336 20.54 22.81 -0.36
C VAL A 336 20.30 22.92 1.15
N HIS A 337 19.97 24.10 1.66
CA HIS A 337 19.73 24.28 3.11
C HIS A 337 18.25 24.51 3.45
N VAL A 338 17.57 25.39 2.72
CA VAL A 338 16.20 25.81 3.08
C VAL A 338 15.15 24.76 2.69
N LEU A 339 15.23 24.21 1.48
CA LEU A 339 14.28 23.20 0.98
C LEU A 339 14.34 21.86 1.74
N PRO A 340 15.52 21.31 2.08
CA PRO A 340 15.61 20.13 2.91
C PRO A 340 15.13 20.38 4.34
N ALA A 341 15.46 21.55 4.93
CA ALA A 341 14.96 21.94 6.25
C ALA A 341 13.43 22.08 6.24
N LEU A 342 12.84 22.69 5.21
CA LEU A 342 11.38 22.79 5.05
C LEU A 342 10.72 21.43 4.84
N ARG A 343 11.35 20.51 4.09
CA ARG A 343 10.84 19.13 3.94
C ARG A 343 10.88 18.35 5.25
N VAL A 344 11.91 18.56 6.06
CA VAL A 344 12.03 17.99 7.41
C VAL A 344 10.99 18.57 8.36
N ILE A 345 10.75 19.88 8.33
CA ILE A 345 9.74 20.55 9.17
C ILE A 345 8.30 20.19 8.73
N ALA A 346 8.06 20.07 7.42
CA ALA A 346 6.73 19.76 6.89
C ALA A 346 6.41 18.26 6.88
N GLY A 347 7.36 17.38 7.19
CA GLY A 347 7.17 15.92 7.13
C GLY A 347 6.87 15.38 5.72
N ILE A 348 7.11 16.18 4.67
CA ILE A 348 6.89 15.79 3.27
C ILE A 348 8.21 15.26 2.73
N PHE A 349 8.36 13.93 2.74
CA PHE A 349 9.53 13.21 2.25
C PHE A 349 9.40 12.77 0.79
#